data_AF-Q3IBN1-F1
#
_entry.id   AF-Q3IBN1-F1
#
_cell.length_a   1.000
_cell.length_b   1.000
_cell.length_c   1.000
_cell.angle_alpha   90.00
_cell.angle_beta   90.00
_cell.angle_gamma   90.00
#
_symmetry.space_group_name_H-M   'P 1'
#
loop_
_entity.id
_entity.type
_entity.pdbx_description
1 polymer ?
#
loop_
_entity_poly.entity_id
_entity_poly.type
_entity_poly.pdbx_seq_one_letter_code
_entity_poly.pdbx_strand_id
1 'polypeptide(L)'
;MNDKGNKCPHCGGKLSRWCPPPESAWGAGDLRVCFNDECSYYAHGWQWMKDNYQQHASYRYRYDPKNGDEGPLPVWSADALRDCIVDEKEKE
;
A
#
# COMPACT_ATOMS: atom_id res chain seq x y z
N MET A 1 -10.29 0.97 -20.96
CA MET A 1 -9.20 1.94 -20.77
C MET A 1 -9.45 2.70 -19.48
N ASN A 2 -8.84 2.31 -18.37
CA ASN A 2 -8.75 3.13 -17.14
C ASN A 2 -7.65 2.56 -16.25
N ASP A 3 -6.39 2.95 -16.51
CA ASP A 3 -5.18 2.52 -15.78
C ASP A 3 -4.78 3.55 -14.69
N LYS A 4 -5.69 4.45 -14.30
CA LYS A 4 -5.41 5.61 -13.41
C LYS A 4 -5.08 5.27 -11.94
N GLY A 5 -4.71 4.02 -11.65
CA GLY A 5 -4.40 3.56 -10.29
C GLY A 5 -3.51 2.31 -10.26
N ASN A 6 -2.73 2.07 -11.32
CA ASN A 6 -1.91 0.86 -11.43
C ASN A 6 -0.42 1.10 -11.17
N LYS A 7 0.02 2.35 -11.03
CA LYS A 7 1.41 2.72 -10.81
C LYS A 7 1.56 3.66 -9.62
N CYS A 8 2.55 3.40 -8.80
CA CYS A 8 2.92 4.26 -7.69
C CYS A 8 3.56 5.56 -8.21
N PRO A 9 3.12 6.74 -7.77
CA PRO A 9 3.71 8.01 -8.22
C PRO A 9 5.14 8.23 -7.70
N HIS A 10 5.55 7.52 -6.64
CA HIS A 10 6.87 7.67 -6.03
C HIS A 10 7.96 6.82 -6.68
N CYS A 11 7.65 5.58 -7.08
CA CYS A 11 8.63 4.66 -7.67
C CYS A 11 8.27 4.17 -9.07
N GLY A 12 7.07 4.48 -9.58
CA GLY A 12 6.55 3.95 -10.84
C GLY A 12 6.20 2.46 -10.82
N GLY A 13 6.40 1.77 -9.70
CA GLY A 13 6.12 0.34 -9.54
C GLY A 13 4.62 0.02 -9.61
N LYS A 14 4.29 -1.23 -9.94
CA LYS A 14 2.91 -1.70 -10.04
C LYS A 14 2.23 -1.68 -8.67
N LEU A 15 0.99 -1.20 -8.61
CA LEU A 15 0.14 -1.27 -7.44
C LEU A 15 -0.57 -2.62 -7.40
N SER A 16 -0.50 -3.30 -6.25
CA SER A 16 -1.22 -4.54 -6.02
C SER A 16 -2.57 -4.25 -5.40
N ARG A 17 -3.55 -5.09 -5.74
CA ARG A 17 -4.88 -5.02 -5.14
C ARG A 17 -4.82 -5.54 -3.72
N TRP A 18 -5.34 -4.76 -2.79
CA TRP A 18 -5.30 -5.04 -1.35
C TRP A 18 -6.72 -4.89 -0.80
N CYS A 19 -7.25 -5.97 -0.24
CA CYS A 19 -8.62 -6.02 0.24
C CYS A 19 -8.62 -6.45 1.71
N PRO A 20 -8.51 -5.51 2.65
CA PRO A 20 -8.56 -5.84 4.07
C PRO A 20 -9.97 -6.31 4.46
N PRO A 21 -10.10 -7.06 5.57
CA PRO A 21 -11.41 -7.48 6.05
C PRO A 21 -12.28 -6.26 6.42
N PRO A 22 -13.61 -6.36 6.29
CA PRO A 22 -14.55 -5.26 6.56
C PRO A 22 -14.43 -4.66 7.96
N GLU A 23 -13.95 -5.44 8.92
CA GLU A 23 -13.72 -5.04 10.31
C GLU A 23 -12.48 -4.16 10.49
N SER A 24 -11.63 -4.03 9.46
CA SER A 24 -10.47 -3.15 9.48
C SER A 24 -10.88 -1.68 9.42
N ALA A 25 -10.04 -0.80 9.97
CA ALA A 25 -10.20 0.65 9.87
C ALA A 25 -10.24 1.19 8.41
N TRP A 26 -9.87 0.35 7.44
CA TRP A 26 -9.85 0.64 6.01
C TRP A 26 -11.07 0.11 5.25
N GLY A 27 -11.97 -0.64 5.92
CA GLY A 27 -13.19 -1.23 5.37
C GLY A 27 -12.94 -2.33 4.33
N ALA A 28 -14.01 -2.93 3.78
CA ALA A 28 -13.92 -3.90 2.69
C ALA A 28 -13.75 -3.18 1.33
N GLY A 29 -12.61 -2.50 1.16
CA GLY A 29 -12.28 -1.70 -0.01
C GLY A 29 -11.30 -2.39 -0.94
N ASP A 30 -11.52 -2.28 -2.26
CA ASP A 30 -10.58 -2.73 -3.29
C ASP A 30 -9.46 -1.70 -3.45
N LEU A 31 -8.59 -1.59 -2.45
CA LEU A 31 -7.52 -0.60 -2.42
C LEU A 31 -6.35 -1.05 -3.32
N ARG A 32 -5.57 -0.09 -3.80
CA ARG A 32 -4.37 -0.30 -4.61
C ARG A 32 -3.18 0.16 -3.78
N VAL A 33 -2.28 -0.75 -3.43
CA VAL A 33 -1.17 -0.46 -2.53
C VAL A 33 0.14 -0.79 -3.20
N CYS A 34 1.14 0.08 -3.03
CA CYS A 34 2.48 -0.15 -3.56
C CYS A 34 3.23 -1.10 -2.64
N PHE A 35 3.43 -2.35 -3.08
CA PHE A 35 4.21 -3.32 -2.32
C PHE A 35 5.69 -3.38 -2.70
N ASN A 36 6.20 -2.39 -3.44
CA ASN A 36 7.60 -2.34 -3.81
C ASN A 36 8.48 -1.96 -2.61
N ASP A 37 9.33 -2.89 -2.16
CA ASP A 37 10.26 -2.68 -1.05
C ASP A 37 11.38 -1.67 -1.39
N GLU A 38 11.66 -1.46 -2.68
CA GLU A 38 12.62 -0.46 -3.15
C GLU A 38 12.01 0.93 -3.35
N CYS A 39 10.73 1.10 -3.02
CA CYS A 39 10.07 2.39 -3.16
C CYS A 39 10.67 3.41 -2.20
N SER A 40 11.18 4.53 -2.73
CA SER A 40 11.76 5.62 -1.92
C SER A 40 10.82 6.12 -0.82
N TYR A 41 9.50 6.13 -1.09
CA TYR A 41 8.49 6.50 -0.09
C TYR A 41 8.47 5.55 1.11
N TYR A 42 8.53 4.25 0.86
CA TYR A 42 8.57 3.21 1.89
C TYR A 42 9.92 3.19 2.61
N ALA A 43 11.03 3.27 1.87
CA ALA A 43 12.37 3.31 2.45
C ALA A 43 12.57 4.53 3.36
N HIS A 44 12.16 5.72 2.90
CA HIS A 44 12.22 6.93 3.72
C HIS A 44 11.27 6.88 4.92
N GLY A 45 10.11 6.23 4.80
CA GLY A 45 9.15 6.11 5.89
C GLY A 45 9.73 5.44 7.13
N TRP A 46 10.56 4.40 6.96
CA TRP A 46 11.25 3.74 8.08
C TRP A 46 12.17 4.70 8.84
N GLN A 47 12.96 5.47 8.10
CA GLN A 47 13.89 6.40 8.71
C GLN A 47 13.15 7.55 9.38
N TRP A 48 12.12 8.09 8.74
CA TRP A 48 11.33 9.20 9.28
C TRP A 48 10.59 8.80 10.57
N MET A 49 9.92 7.64 10.61
CA MET A 49 9.23 7.15 11.80
C MET A 49 10.21 6.82 12.94
N LYS A 50 11.38 6.29 12.61
CA LYS A 50 12.43 6.02 13.59
C LYS A 50 13.04 7.30 14.16
N ASP A 51 13.25 8.32 13.33
CA ASP A 51 13.86 9.58 13.74
C ASP A 51 12.89 10.45 14.55
N ASN A 52 11.63 10.56 14.10
CA ASN A 52 10.63 11.45 14.69
C ASN A 52 9.89 10.82 15.88
N TYR A 53 9.65 9.50 15.84
CA TYR A 53 8.78 8.80 16.81
C TYR A 53 9.47 7.61 17.50
N GLN A 54 10.72 7.30 17.14
CA GLN A 54 11.43 6.10 17.60
C GLN A 54 10.64 4.80 17.40
N GLN A 55 9.73 4.77 16.40
CA GLN A 55 8.92 3.61 16.07
C GLN A 55 9.52 2.86 14.89
N HIS A 56 9.53 1.52 15.00
CA HIS A 56 9.89 0.65 13.88
C HIS A 56 8.67 0.38 13.00
N ALA A 57 8.25 1.42 12.29
CA ALA A 57 7.15 1.38 11.33
C ALA A 57 7.50 2.18 10.09
N SER A 58 6.82 1.91 8.99
CA SER A 58 6.87 2.70 7.77
C SER A 58 5.45 2.86 7.21
N TYR A 59 5.33 3.45 6.03
CA TYR A 59 4.07 3.63 5.34
C TYR A 59 4.26 3.38 3.84
N ARG A 60 3.28 2.72 3.23
CA ARG A 60 3.22 2.44 1.79
C ARG A 60 2.19 3.36 1.15
N TYR A 61 2.37 3.68 -0.13
CA TYR A 61 1.39 4.45 -0.88
C TYR A 61 0.15 3.59 -1.13
N ARG A 62 -1.04 4.10 -0.78
CA ARG A 62 -2.34 3.51 -1.10
C ARG A 62 -3.14 4.45 -2.01
N TYR A 63 -3.97 3.86 -2.83
CA TYR A 63 -4.90 4.51 -3.74
C TYR A 63 -6.25 3.78 -3.72
N ASP A 64 -7.34 4.50 -3.56
CA ASP A 64 -8.71 4.00 -3.61
C ASP A 64 -9.30 4.29 -5.00
N PRO A 65 -9.47 3.28 -5.87
CA PRO A 65 -10.06 3.49 -7.19
C PRO A 65 -11.56 3.80 -7.15
N LYS A 66 -12.25 3.60 -6.01
CA LYS A 66 -13.69 3.90 -5.90
C LYS A 66 -13.95 5.40 -5.87
N ASN A 67 -13.23 6.14 -5.04
CA ASN A 67 -13.43 7.58 -4.86
C ASN A 67 -12.26 8.42 -5.38
N GLY A 68 -11.14 7.78 -5.73
CA GLY A 68 -9.90 8.46 -6.12
C GLY A 68 -9.08 8.98 -4.94
N ASP A 69 -9.35 8.48 -3.73
CA ASP A 69 -8.60 8.87 -2.52
C ASP A 69 -7.21 8.26 -2.52
N GLU A 70 -6.19 9.00 -2.09
CA GLU A 70 -4.82 8.48 -2.00
C GLU A 70 -4.18 8.87 -0.67
N GLY A 71 -3.28 8.03 -0.15
CA GLY A 71 -2.62 8.35 1.11
C GLY A 71 -1.56 7.35 1.57
N PRO A 72 -1.02 7.55 2.78
CA PRO A 72 -0.14 6.60 3.44
C PRO A 72 -0.93 5.44 4.06
N LEU A 73 -0.41 4.23 3.91
CA LEU A 73 -0.86 3.03 4.60
C LEU A 73 0.24 2.56 5.56
N PRO A 74 0.05 2.68 6.88
CA PRO A 74 1.06 2.33 7.86
C PRO A 74 1.32 0.82 7.86
N VAL A 75 2.60 0.46 7.90
CA VAL A 75 3.11 -0.91 7.92
C VAL A 75 4.11 -1.06 9.07
N TRP A 76 3.92 -2.06 9.92
CA TRP A 76 4.83 -2.35 11.03
C TRP A 76 5.98 -3.29 10.64
N SER A 77 5.94 -3.86 9.44
CA SER A 77 6.94 -4.80 8.92
C SER A 77 6.87 -4.86 7.39
N ALA A 78 7.92 -5.36 6.74
CA ALA A 78 7.93 -5.55 5.29
C ALA A 78 6.82 -6.49 4.80
N ASP A 79 6.46 -7.47 5.62
CA ASP A 79 5.40 -8.45 5.38
C ASP A 79 4.01 -7.98 5.84
N ALA A 80 3.94 -6.87 6.58
CA ALA A 80 2.67 -6.36 7.08
C ALA A 80 1.74 -6.06 5.89
N LEU A 81 0.47 -6.46 6.05
CA LEU A 81 -0.61 -6.26 5.08
C LEU A 81 -0.49 -7.12 3.80
N ARG A 82 0.56 -7.94 3.65
CA ARG A 82 0.72 -8.82 2.49
C ARG A 82 -0.31 -9.95 2.42
N ASP A 83 -0.79 -10.40 3.57
CA ASP A 83 -1.81 -11.45 3.70
C ASP A 83 -3.14 -11.08 3.00
N CYS A 84 -3.51 -9.80 3.01
CA CYS A 84 -4.74 -9.33 2.35
C CYS A 84 -4.49 -8.82 0.92
N ILE A 85 -3.32 -9.08 0.33
CA ILE A 85 -3.08 -8.80 -1.08
C ILE A 85 -3.86 -9.80 -1.89
N VAL A 86 -4.76 -9.28 -2.71
CA VAL A 86 -5.44 -10.08 -3.72
C VAL A 86 -4.51 -10.11 -4.93
N ASP A 87 -3.66 -11.12 -5.00
CA ASP A 87 -2.91 -11.39 -6.23
C ASP A 87 -3.94 -11.76 -7.31
N GLU A 88 -3.93 -11.04 -8.43
CA GLU A 88 -4.80 -11.34 -9.58
C GLU A 88 -4.32 -12.59 -10.33
N LYS A 89 -3.91 -13.63 -9.59
CA LYS A 89 -3.64 -14.96 -10.10
C LYS A 89 -4.68 -15.93 -9.58
N GLU A 90 -5.87 -15.79 -10.16
CA GLU A 90 -6.56 -16.96 -10.66
C GLU A 90 -7.11 -16.60 -12.05
N LYS A 91 -6.34 -17.03 -13.06
CA LYS A 91 -6.85 -17.31 -14.40
C LYS A 91 -7.49 -18.70 -14.34
N GLU A 92 -8.70 -18.85 -14.88
CA GLU A 92 -8.90 -19.68 -16.09
C GLU A 92 -10.23 -19.31 -16.77
#